data_AF-A0A935EU59-F1
#
_entry.id   AF-A0A935EU59-F1
#
_cell.length_a   1.000
_cell.length_b   1.000
_cell.length_c   1.000
_cell.angle_alpha   90.00
_cell.angle_beta   90.00
_cell.angle_gamma   90.00
#
_symmetry.space_group_name_H-M   'P 1'
#
loop_
_entity.id
_entity.type
_entity.pdbx_description
1 polymer ?
#
loop_
_entity_poly.entity_id
_entity_poly.type
_entity_poly.pdbx_seq_one_letter_code
_entity_poly.pdbx_strand_id
1 'polypeptide(L)'
;MGDLPRCFAHHHRKISLENKPVELMSIVEAAVDAVRPSVEAKSLRMQIVLEPWVGPFNGDPERLKQIVWNLLSNSIKFTPQGGLIEVRLERLENKALLIVSDTGQGIDPEFLPHIFDRFRQADSSARRQQGGLGLGLAIVKHLVELHGGAIYAYSRGFGQGADFMITLPLAVTVNTGEPGLWAINVDPQLESRMSSLRGVRALVVDDDHDTREILSVIR
;
A
#
# COMPACT_ATOMS: atom_id res chain seq x y z
N MET A 1 50.78 -15.03 -2.96
CA MET A 1 50.08 -13.96 -2.23
C MET A 1 49.05 -13.38 -3.17
N GLY A 2 47.81 -13.87 -3.10
CA GLY A 2 46.69 -13.42 -3.92
C GLY A 2 45.70 -12.68 -3.04
N ASP A 3 45.38 -11.45 -3.44
CA ASP A 3 44.37 -10.58 -2.82
C ASP A 3 42.97 -11.22 -2.92
N LEU A 4 42.28 -11.28 -1.78
CA LEU A 4 40.85 -11.61 -1.70
C LEU A 4 40.02 -10.33 -1.91
N PRO A 5 38.90 -10.38 -2.66
CA PRO A 5 38.08 -9.20 -2.92
C PRO A 5 37.26 -8.78 -1.71
N ARG A 6 37.18 -7.47 -1.49
CA ARG A 6 36.38 -6.81 -0.45
C ARG A 6 34.89 -7.18 -0.59
N CYS A 7 34.32 -7.74 0.47
CA CYS A 7 32.87 -7.91 0.62
C CYS A 7 32.19 -6.54 0.65
N PHE A 8 31.34 -6.27 -0.34
CA PHE A 8 30.39 -5.15 -0.29
C PHE A 8 29.23 -5.54 0.62
N ALA A 9 29.23 -5.03 1.85
CA ALA A 9 28.06 -5.07 2.72
C ALA A 9 26.94 -4.22 2.08
N HIS A 10 25.92 -4.88 1.51
CA HIS A 10 24.67 -4.22 1.15
C HIS A 10 23.97 -3.78 2.43
N HIS A 11 24.08 -2.49 2.75
CA HIS A 11 23.18 -1.85 3.69
C HIS A 11 21.78 -1.83 3.07
N HIS A 12 20.91 -2.76 3.47
CA HIS A 12 19.48 -2.58 3.32
C HIS A 12 19.09 -1.36 4.16
N ARG A 13 19.00 -0.18 3.52
CA ARG A 13 18.32 0.97 4.14
C ARG A 13 16.92 0.48 4.50
N LYS A 14 16.62 0.36 5.80
CA LYS A 14 15.27 0.13 6.30
C LYS A 14 14.39 1.21 5.66
N ILE A 15 13.40 0.80 4.88
CA ILE A 15 12.49 1.76 4.23
C ILE A 15 11.73 2.46 5.35
N SER A 16 12.03 3.74 5.55
CA SER A 16 11.25 4.62 6.43
C SER A 16 10.27 5.39 5.57
N LEU A 17 9.00 5.41 5.96
CA LEU A 17 7.99 6.25 5.33
C LEU A 17 8.09 7.68 5.83
N GLU A 18 7.92 8.64 4.92
CA GLU A 18 7.68 10.04 5.28
C GLU A 18 6.17 10.28 5.34
N ASN A 19 5.55 9.94 6.47
CA ASN A 19 4.10 10.07 6.64
C ASN A 19 3.66 11.53 6.76
N LYS A 20 2.81 11.96 5.84
CA LYS A 20 2.17 13.28 5.84
C LYS A 20 0.71 13.19 5.37
N PRO A 21 -0.11 14.23 5.59
CA PRO A 21 -1.45 14.27 5.01
C PRO A 21 -1.39 14.14 3.48
N VAL A 22 -2.13 13.18 2.95
CA VAL A 22 -2.19 12.85 1.52
C VAL A 22 -3.63 12.88 1.06
N GLU A 23 -3.83 13.49 -0.11
CA GLU A 23 -5.08 13.43 -0.86
C GLU A 23 -4.93 12.28 -1.88
N LEU A 24 -5.64 11.16 -1.66
CA LEU A 24 -5.45 9.93 -2.43
C LEU A 24 -5.89 10.06 -3.89
N MET A 25 -6.91 10.88 -4.18
CA MET A 25 -7.39 11.11 -5.55
C MET A 25 -6.27 11.69 -6.42
N SER A 26 -5.58 12.73 -5.94
CA SER A 26 -4.43 13.37 -6.59
C SER A 26 -3.29 12.38 -6.88
N ILE A 27 -3.07 11.42 -5.99
CA ILE A 27 -2.06 10.37 -6.21
C ILE A 27 -2.46 9.45 -7.36
N VAL A 28 -3.73 9.04 -7.40
CA VAL A 28 -4.26 8.18 -8.47
C VAL A 28 -4.24 8.92 -9.80
N GLU A 29 -4.72 10.17 -9.84
CA GLU A 29 -4.72 11.01 -11.05
C GLU A 29 -3.31 11.19 -11.61
N ALA A 30 -2.34 11.56 -10.76
CA ALA A 30 -0.96 11.73 -11.20
C ALA A 30 -0.35 10.43 -11.76
N ALA A 31 -0.65 9.28 -11.15
CA ALA A 31 -0.17 7.98 -11.65
C ALA A 31 -0.83 7.59 -12.98
N VAL A 32 -2.13 7.89 -13.14
CA VAL A 32 -2.87 7.66 -14.38
C VAL A 32 -2.34 8.54 -15.52
N ASP A 33 -2.10 9.83 -15.27
CA ASP A 33 -1.53 10.74 -16.24
C ASP A 33 -0.14 10.27 -16.70
N ALA A 34 0.69 9.77 -15.78
CA ALA A 34 2.02 9.26 -16.09
C ALA A 34 1.99 8.03 -17.03
N VAL A 35 0.96 7.19 -16.96
CA VAL A 35 0.85 5.98 -17.81
C VAL A 35 0.04 6.19 -19.08
N ARG A 36 -0.66 7.32 -19.22
CA ARG A 36 -1.53 7.62 -20.37
C ARG A 36 -0.87 7.40 -21.74
N PRO A 37 0.39 7.82 -21.98
CA PRO A 37 1.06 7.54 -23.26
C PRO A 37 1.18 6.04 -23.57
N SER A 38 1.38 5.20 -22.54
CA SER A 38 1.49 3.74 -22.71
C SER A 38 0.13 3.09 -22.98
N VAL A 39 -0.94 3.62 -22.38
CA VAL A 39 -2.33 3.20 -22.64
C VAL A 39 -2.68 3.48 -24.10
N GLU A 40 -2.40 4.69 -24.57
CA GLU A 40 -2.65 5.13 -25.95
C GLU A 40 -1.83 4.33 -26.97
N ALA A 41 -0.53 4.15 -26.71
CA ALA A 41 0.37 3.38 -27.58
C ALA A 41 -0.08 1.92 -27.77
N LYS A 42 -0.74 1.33 -26.75
CA LYS A 42 -1.29 -0.03 -26.81
C LYS A 42 -2.79 -0.06 -27.15
N SER A 43 -3.37 1.08 -27.54
CA SER A 43 -4.80 1.25 -27.86
C SER A 43 -5.72 0.66 -26.79
N LEU A 44 -5.38 0.83 -25.52
CA LEU A 44 -6.19 0.40 -24.39
C LEU A 44 -7.25 1.46 -24.06
N ARG A 45 -8.38 1.01 -23.51
CA ARG A 45 -9.35 1.91 -22.87
C ARG A 45 -9.00 2.03 -21.39
N MET A 46 -9.13 3.22 -20.83
CA MET A 46 -8.97 3.47 -19.40
C MET A 46 -10.22 4.16 -18.85
N GLN A 47 -10.80 3.59 -17.80
CA GLN A 47 -11.93 4.16 -17.06
C GLN A 47 -11.49 4.49 -15.64
N ILE A 48 -11.91 5.65 -15.15
CA ILE A 48 -11.49 6.18 -13.86
C ILE A 48 -12.74 6.61 -13.11
N VAL A 49 -12.97 6.05 -11.92
CA VAL A 49 -14.10 6.38 -11.06
C VAL A 49 -13.55 6.66 -9.67
N LEU A 50 -13.41 7.94 -9.33
CA LEU A 50 -12.86 8.37 -8.04
C LEU A 50 -13.97 9.04 -7.25
N GLU A 51 -14.24 8.53 -6.05
CA GLU A 51 -15.11 9.22 -5.11
C GLU A 51 -14.45 10.54 -4.67
N PRO A 52 -15.15 11.69 -4.77
CA PRO A 52 -14.55 13.00 -4.50
C PRO A 52 -14.04 13.18 -3.06
N TRP A 53 -14.51 12.36 -2.12
CA TRP A 53 -14.08 12.44 -0.72
C TRP A 53 -13.95 11.06 -0.08
N VAL A 54 -12.73 10.52 -0.12
CA VAL A 54 -12.40 9.25 0.54
C VAL A 54 -12.16 9.46 2.05
N GLY A 55 -11.66 10.64 2.43
CA GLY A 55 -11.31 11.00 3.81
C GLY A 55 -9.81 11.20 4.01
N PRO A 56 -9.39 11.70 5.18
CA PRO A 56 -7.98 12.01 5.43
C PRO A 56 -7.14 10.73 5.54
N PHE A 57 -6.01 10.72 4.83
CA PHE A 57 -5.02 9.65 4.91
C PHE A 57 -3.66 10.25 5.26
N ASN A 58 -2.91 9.59 6.15
CA ASN A 58 -1.51 9.93 6.43
C ASN A 58 -0.62 8.85 5.85
N GLY A 59 0.24 9.21 4.91
CA GLY A 59 1.13 8.28 4.23
C GLY A 59 2.26 8.98 3.51
N ASP A 60 3.10 8.19 2.83
CA ASP A 60 4.17 8.68 1.99
C ASP A 60 3.69 8.81 0.53
N PRO A 61 3.49 10.03 0.00
CA PRO A 61 2.92 10.22 -1.32
C PRO A 61 3.78 9.62 -2.45
N GLU A 62 5.10 9.58 -2.29
CA GLU A 62 5.97 9.03 -3.34
C GLU A 62 5.86 7.51 -3.40
N ARG A 63 5.75 6.87 -2.23
CA ARG A 63 5.51 5.42 -2.13
C ARG A 63 4.10 5.04 -2.59
N LEU A 64 3.11 5.88 -2.32
CA LEU A 64 1.74 5.68 -2.83
C LEU A 64 1.68 5.81 -4.36
N LYS A 65 2.33 6.82 -4.95
CA LYS A 65 2.47 6.91 -6.43
C LYS A 65 3.14 5.66 -7.00
N GLN A 66 4.19 5.18 -6.35
CA GLN A 66 4.89 3.96 -6.75
C GLN A 66 3.97 2.73 -6.71
N ILE A 67 3.12 2.62 -5.70
CA ILE A 67 2.10 1.56 -5.59
C ILE A 67 1.17 1.61 -6.81
N VAL A 68 0.54 2.76 -7.07
CA VAL A 68 -0.45 2.89 -8.15
C VAL A 68 0.19 2.67 -9.52
N TRP A 69 1.36 3.26 -9.74
CA TRP A 69 2.10 3.08 -10.99
C TRP A 69 2.49 1.62 -11.26
N ASN A 70 2.90 0.87 -10.23
CA ASN A 70 3.21 -0.56 -10.37
C ASN A 70 1.98 -1.38 -10.75
N LEU A 71 0.81 -1.09 -10.18
CA LEU A 71 -0.44 -1.76 -10.57
C LEU A 71 -0.81 -1.42 -12.02
N LEU A 72 -0.84 -0.14 -12.38
CA LEU A 72 -1.21 0.30 -13.73
C LEU A 72 -0.25 -0.23 -14.80
N SER A 73 1.06 -0.19 -14.55
CA SER A 73 2.05 -0.71 -15.50
C SER A 73 1.91 -2.23 -15.71
N ASN A 74 1.57 -2.99 -14.67
CA ASN A 74 1.25 -4.41 -14.81
C ASN A 74 -0.03 -4.61 -15.64
N SER A 75 -1.10 -3.88 -15.36
CA SER A 75 -2.33 -3.97 -16.12
C SER A 75 -2.11 -3.61 -17.60
N ILE A 76 -1.35 -2.56 -17.91
CA ILE A 76 -0.98 -2.21 -19.30
C ILE A 76 -0.15 -3.31 -19.95
N LYS A 77 0.81 -3.88 -19.21
CA LYS A 77 1.66 -4.97 -19.72
C LYS A 77 0.83 -6.20 -20.10
N PHE A 78 -0.08 -6.63 -19.22
CA PHE A 78 -0.80 -7.91 -19.35
C PHE A 78 -2.16 -7.81 -20.03
N THR A 79 -2.66 -6.61 -20.31
CA THR A 79 -3.88 -6.41 -21.09
C THR A 79 -3.60 -6.41 -22.59
N PRO A 80 -4.24 -7.28 -23.40
CA PRO A 80 -4.13 -7.24 -24.85
C PRO A 80 -4.61 -5.89 -25.44
N GLN A 81 -4.13 -5.57 -26.65
CA GLN A 81 -4.57 -4.38 -27.37
C GLN A 81 -6.10 -4.30 -27.48
N GLY A 82 -6.68 -3.12 -27.26
CA GLY A 82 -8.15 -2.92 -27.28
C GLY A 82 -8.88 -3.34 -26.01
N GLY A 83 -8.17 -3.87 -25.01
CA GLY A 83 -8.72 -4.19 -23.69
C GLY A 83 -9.03 -2.95 -22.84
N LEU A 84 -9.54 -3.20 -21.64
CA LEU A 84 -9.96 -2.18 -20.68
C LEU A 84 -9.17 -2.30 -19.38
N ILE A 85 -8.77 -1.15 -18.84
CA ILE A 85 -8.28 -0.99 -17.46
C ILE A 85 -9.24 -0.04 -16.75
N GLU A 86 -9.73 -0.42 -15.58
CA GLU A 86 -10.58 0.39 -14.73
C GLU A 86 -9.86 0.67 -13.41
N VAL A 87 -9.89 1.94 -12.99
CA VAL A 87 -9.32 2.40 -11.72
C VAL A 87 -10.44 2.99 -10.88
N ARG A 88 -10.68 2.42 -9.70
CA ARG A 88 -11.70 2.88 -8.77
C ARG A 88 -11.08 3.26 -7.43
N LEU A 89 -11.52 4.37 -6.87
CA LEU A 89 -11.15 4.81 -5.53
C LEU A 89 -12.42 5.15 -4.77
N GLU A 90 -12.70 4.43 -3.69
CA GLU A 90 -13.92 4.61 -2.89
C GLU A 90 -13.63 4.50 -1.39
N ARG A 91 -14.53 5.03 -0.57
CA ARG A 91 -14.48 4.90 0.88
C ARG A 91 -15.26 3.67 1.34
N LEU A 92 -14.58 2.79 2.07
CA LEU A 92 -15.20 1.67 2.78
C LEU A 92 -15.04 1.87 4.28
N GLU A 93 -16.08 2.41 4.93
CA GLU A 93 -16.11 2.73 6.37
C GLU A 93 -14.94 3.65 6.81
N ASN A 94 -13.93 3.06 7.47
CA ASN A 94 -12.71 3.71 7.95
C ASN A 94 -11.49 3.40 7.08
N LYS A 95 -11.70 2.95 5.84
CA LYS A 95 -10.64 2.62 4.87
C LYS A 95 -10.91 3.28 3.53
N ALA A 96 -9.84 3.59 2.82
CA ALA A 96 -9.88 3.81 1.38
C ALA A 96 -9.71 2.46 0.68
N LEU A 97 -10.53 2.21 -0.34
CA LEU A 97 -10.41 1.06 -1.22
C LEU A 97 -10.01 1.55 -2.61
N LEU A 98 -8.81 1.17 -3.05
CA LEU A 98 -8.31 1.37 -4.40
C LEU A 98 -8.41 0.05 -5.16
N ILE A 99 -9.08 0.04 -6.31
CA ILE A 99 -9.23 -1.13 -7.17
C ILE A 99 -8.63 -0.80 -8.53
N VAL A 100 -7.77 -1.68 -9.04
CA VAL A 100 -7.29 -1.68 -10.41
C VAL A 100 -7.73 -2.99 -11.06
N SER A 101 -8.68 -2.90 -11.97
CA SER A 101 -9.24 -4.02 -12.72
C SER A 101 -8.76 -3.97 -14.16
N ASP A 102 -8.39 -5.11 -14.74
CA ASP A 102 -8.04 -5.20 -16.15
C ASP A 102 -8.68 -6.40 -16.85
N THR A 103 -8.89 -6.28 -18.16
CA THR A 103 -9.40 -7.38 -18.99
C THR A 103 -8.26 -8.17 -19.64
N GLY A 104 -7.14 -8.32 -18.93
CA GLY A 104 -5.95 -8.94 -19.45
C GLY A 104 -5.98 -10.45 -19.50
N GLN A 105 -4.79 -11.04 -19.66
CA GLN A 105 -4.62 -12.49 -19.81
C GLN A 105 -5.05 -13.31 -18.58
N GLY A 106 -5.43 -12.67 -17.47
CA GLY A 106 -5.76 -13.33 -16.21
C GLY A 106 -4.54 -13.91 -15.49
N ILE A 107 -4.81 -14.56 -14.37
CA ILE A 107 -3.77 -15.15 -13.50
C ILE A 107 -4.07 -16.64 -13.35
N ASP A 108 -3.03 -17.45 -13.47
CA ASP A 108 -3.10 -18.89 -13.18
C ASP A 108 -3.55 -19.10 -11.72
N PRO A 109 -4.63 -19.86 -11.46
CA PRO A 109 -5.09 -20.18 -10.11
C PRO A 109 -4.00 -20.79 -9.20
N GLU A 110 -3.04 -21.55 -9.75
CA GLU A 110 -1.92 -22.10 -8.98
C GLU A 110 -0.86 -21.05 -8.64
N PHE A 111 -0.76 -19.99 -9.45
CA PHE A 111 0.17 -18.89 -9.23
C PHE A 111 -0.42 -17.78 -8.34
N LEU A 112 -1.74 -17.59 -8.35
CA LEU A 112 -2.42 -16.51 -7.64
C LEU A 112 -2.04 -16.40 -6.14
N PRO A 113 -1.90 -17.49 -5.36
CA PRO A 113 -1.44 -17.42 -3.97
C PRO A 113 -0.02 -16.86 -3.80
N HIS A 114 0.80 -16.96 -4.85
CA HIS A 114 2.22 -16.60 -4.86
C HIS A 114 2.51 -15.30 -5.63
N ILE A 115 1.48 -14.60 -6.11
CA ILE A 115 1.66 -13.45 -7.00
C ILE A 115 2.40 -12.26 -6.36
N PHE A 116 2.39 -12.19 -5.03
CA PHE A 116 3.10 -11.16 -4.26
C PHE A 116 4.48 -11.60 -3.77
N ASP A 117 4.91 -12.82 -4.07
CA ASP A 117 6.22 -13.32 -3.68
C ASP A 117 7.31 -12.71 -4.55
N ARG A 118 8.46 -12.40 -3.94
CA ARG A 118 9.60 -11.83 -4.67
C ARG A 118 10.15 -12.84 -5.68
N PHE A 119 10.49 -12.35 -6.87
CA PHE A 119 11.10 -13.14 -7.95
C PHE A 119 10.24 -14.30 -8.46
N ARG A 120 8.95 -14.34 -8.09
CA ARG A 120 7.99 -15.30 -8.63
C ARG A 120 7.37 -14.75 -9.93
N GLN A 121 7.34 -15.60 -10.95
CA GLN A 121 6.69 -15.33 -12.23
C GLN A 121 5.88 -16.56 -12.63
N ALA A 122 4.69 -16.34 -13.21
CA ALA A 122 3.87 -17.38 -13.81
C ALA A 122 4.62 -17.96 -15.02
N ASP A 123 5.35 -19.02 -14.74
CA ASP A 123 6.03 -19.93 -15.63
C ASP A 123 7.20 -19.47 -16.52
N SER A 124 8.11 -20.42 -16.67
CA SER A 124 9.50 -20.24 -17.08
C SER A 124 9.74 -20.22 -18.59
N SER A 125 8.72 -20.58 -19.37
CA SER A 125 8.84 -20.98 -20.76
C SER A 125 8.51 -19.86 -21.75
N ALA A 126 7.76 -18.83 -21.34
CA ALA A 126 7.48 -17.62 -22.15
C ALA A 126 8.54 -16.50 -21.98
N ARG A 127 9.70 -16.85 -21.40
CA ARG A 127 10.69 -15.95 -20.75
C ARG A 127 11.47 -14.96 -21.61
N ARG A 128 11.23 -14.81 -22.92
CA ARG A 128 12.13 -14.01 -23.77
C ARG A 128 11.62 -12.66 -24.26
N GLN A 129 10.35 -12.30 -24.04
CA GLN A 129 9.80 -11.08 -24.66
C GLN A 129 9.36 -9.96 -23.72
N GLN A 130 9.10 -10.19 -22.43
CA GLN A 130 8.51 -9.15 -21.58
C GLN A 130 9.15 -9.06 -20.20
N GLY A 131 10.39 -8.54 -20.20
CA GLY A 131 11.28 -8.38 -19.05
C GLY A 131 10.68 -7.66 -17.85
N GLY A 132 10.80 -8.30 -16.70
CA GLY A 132 10.57 -7.71 -15.39
C GLY A 132 11.12 -8.67 -14.34
N LEU A 133 11.69 -8.17 -13.25
CA LEU A 133 12.33 -9.01 -12.22
C LEU A 133 11.32 -9.75 -11.30
N GLY A 134 10.01 -9.63 -11.56
CA GLY A 134 8.98 -10.17 -10.67
C GLY A 134 8.94 -9.47 -9.31
N LEU A 135 9.39 -8.21 -9.25
CA LEU A 135 9.46 -7.43 -8.01
C LEU A 135 8.29 -6.46 -7.83
N GLY A 136 7.59 -6.08 -8.90
CA GLY A 136 6.59 -5.01 -8.86
C GLY A 136 5.50 -5.24 -7.81
N LEU A 137 4.81 -6.38 -7.85
CA LEU A 137 3.73 -6.69 -6.90
C LEU A 137 4.23 -6.99 -5.49
N ALA A 138 5.43 -7.55 -5.35
CA ALA A 138 6.05 -7.73 -4.03
C ALA A 138 6.41 -6.39 -3.36
N ILE A 139 6.85 -5.39 -4.15
CA ILE A 139 7.07 -4.01 -3.68
C ILE A 139 5.74 -3.38 -3.28
N VAL A 140 4.70 -3.54 -4.11
CA VAL A 140 3.37 -3.02 -3.78
C VAL A 140 2.88 -3.57 -2.44
N LYS A 141 2.92 -4.90 -2.25
CA LYS A 141 2.51 -5.54 -0.99
C LYS A 141 3.25 -4.94 0.20
N HIS A 142 4.59 -4.88 0.11
CA HIS A 142 5.40 -4.34 1.20
C HIS A 142 5.09 -2.86 1.51
N LEU A 143 4.93 -2.02 0.48
CA LEU A 143 4.60 -0.61 0.68
C LEU A 143 3.20 -0.43 1.27
N VAL A 144 2.22 -1.21 0.83
CA VAL A 144 0.86 -1.20 1.39
C VAL A 144 0.86 -1.61 2.86
N GLU A 145 1.59 -2.67 3.21
CA GLU A 145 1.75 -3.13 4.59
C GLU A 145 2.43 -2.07 5.48
N LEU A 146 3.45 -1.37 4.98
CA LEU A 146 4.09 -0.27 5.71
C LEU A 146 3.13 0.90 5.99
N HIS A 147 2.10 1.09 5.15
CA HIS A 147 1.03 2.07 5.35
C HIS A 147 -0.12 1.54 6.23
N GLY A 148 0.03 0.35 6.83
CA GLY A 148 -1.02 -0.29 7.64
C GLY A 148 -2.18 -0.84 6.83
N GLY A 149 -2.01 -0.98 5.50
CA GLY A 149 -3.01 -1.47 4.58
C GLY A 149 -2.94 -2.97 4.32
N ALA A 150 -3.76 -3.42 3.38
CA ALA A 150 -3.75 -4.78 2.85
C ALA A 150 -3.95 -4.75 1.33
N ILE A 151 -3.40 -5.74 0.63
CA ILE A 151 -3.58 -5.94 -0.80
C ILE A 151 -4.14 -7.33 -1.08
N TYR A 152 -5.05 -7.40 -2.04
CA TYR A 152 -5.67 -8.62 -2.54
C TYR A 152 -5.57 -8.66 -4.05
N ALA A 153 -5.53 -9.87 -4.61
CA ALA A 153 -5.63 -10.12 -6.04
C ALA A 153 -6.73 -11.15 -6.28
N TYR A 154 -7.56 -10.90 -7.28
CA TYR A 154 -8.59 -11.81 -7.75
C TYR A 154 -8.47 -11.99 -9.27
N SER A 155 -8.64 -13.22 -9.74
CA SER A 155 -8.75 -13.53 -11.16
C SER A 155 -9.56 -14.80 -11.32
N ARG A 156 -10.44 -14.84 -12.32
CA ARG A 156 -11.22 -16.04 -12.65
C ARG A 156 -10.44 -17.06 -13.49
N GLY A 157 -9.15 -16.83 -13.72
CA GLY A 157 -8.29 -17.65 -14.56
C GLY A 157 -7.97 -16.98 -15.89
N PHE A 158 -7.35 -17.76 -16.79
CA PHE A 158 -6.83 -17.25 -18.06
C PHE A 158 -7.91 -16.57 -18.93
N GLY A 159 -7.55 -15.44 -19.51
CA GLY A 159 -8.39 -14.62 -20.40
C GLY A 159 -9.53 -13.86 -19.70
N GLN A 160 -9.64 -13.93 -18.37
CA GLN A 160 -10.72 -13.30 -17.61
C GLN A 160 -10.28 -12.03 -16.88
N GLY A 161 -9.06 -11.57 -17.12
CA GLY A 161 -8.54 -10.39 -16.44
C GLY A 161 -8.20 -10.62 -14.96
N ALA A 162 -7.87 -9.52 -14.28
CA ALA A 162 -7.51 -9.53 -12.87
C ALA A 162 -7.98 -8.25 -12.17
N ASP A 163 -8.30 -8.38 -10.89
CA ASP A 163 -8.61 -7.28 -9.98
C ASP A 163 -7.54 -7.24 -8.88
N PHE A 164 -6.89 -6.08 -8.73
CA PHE A 164 -6.00 -5.78 -7.61
C PHE A 164 -6.69 -4.78 -6.69
N MET A 165 -6.84 -5.13 -5.41
CA MET A 165 -7.58 -4.33 -4.44
C MET A 165 -6.65 -3.98 -3.27
N ILE A 166 -6.52 -2.69 -2.97
CA ILE A 166 -5.75 -2.18 -1.85
C ILE A 166 -6.68 -1.49 -0.87
N THR A 167 -6.58 -1.85 0.41
CA THR A 167 -7.23 -1.11 1.50
C THR A 167 -6.20 -0.33 2.29
N LEU A 168 -6.44 0.97 2.51
CA LEU A 168 -5.61 1.83 3.35
C LEU A 168 -6.42 2.37 4.53
N PRO A 169 -5.92 2.33 5.77
CA PRO A 169 -6.64 2.85 6.93
C PRO A 169 -6.74 4.37 6.86
N LEU A 170 -7.95 4.91 6.88
CA LEU A 170 -8.17 6.35 6.96
C LEU A 170 -8.00 6.81 8.40
N ALA A 171 -7.52 8.04 8.57
CA ALA A 171 -7.54 8.67 9.87
C ALA A 171 -9.01 8.85 10.29
N VAL A 172 -9.35 8.43 11.52
CA VAL A 172 -10.66 8.69 12.09
C VAL A 172 -10.75 10.19 12.33
N THR A 173 -11.47 10.91 11.48
CA THR A 173 -11.92 12.26 11.82
C THR A 173 -12.95 12.09 12.93
N VAL A 174 -12.52 12.28 14.18
CA VAL A 174 -13.47 12.56 15.25
C VAL A 174 -14.12 13.87 14.86
N ASN A 175 -15.37 13.82 14.40
CA ASN A 175 -16.17 15.02 14.22
C ASN A 175 -16.47 15.59 15.62
N THR A 176 -15.49 16.25 16.23
CA THR A 176 -15.77 17.27 17.25
C THR A 176 -16.36 18.45 16.49
N GLY A 177 -17.64 18.33 16.13
CA GLY A 177 -18.41 19.42 15.56
C GLY A 177 -18.64 20.46 16.63
N GLU A 178 -17.63 21.30 16.89
CA GLU A 178 -17.68 22.71 17.33
C GLU A 178 -16.25 23.27 17.30
N PRO A 179 -15.98 24.41 16.63
CA PRO A 179 -14.72 25.13 16.79
C PRO A 179 -14.75 25.92 18.11
N GLY A 180 -14.45 25.24 19.22
CA GLY A 180 -14.33 25.85 20.54
C GLY A 180 -14.24 24.80 21.64
N LEU A 181 -13.31 24.97 22.58
CA LEU A 181 -13.16 24.20 23.83
C LEU A 181 -12.48 22.82 23.72
N TRP A 182 -11.18 22.82 23.42
CA TRP A 182 -10.26 21.82 23.97
C TRP A 182 -9.16 22.50 24.81
N ALA A 183 -9.57 23.46 25.64
CA ALA A 183 -9.02 23.45 26.98
C ALA A 183 -9.70 22.25 27.66
N ILE A 184 -8.95 21.16 27.85
CA ILE A 184 -9.44 19.99 28.57
C ILE A 184 -9.64 20.45 30.02
N ASN A 185 -10.83 20.94 30.35
CA ASN A 185 -11.30 20.90 31.72
C ASN A 185 -11.62 19.43 31.98
N VAL A 186 -10.58 18.69 32.35
CA VAL A 186 -10.75 17.37 32.92
C VAL A 186 -11.68 17.56 34.11
N ASP A 187 -12.85 16.93 34.08
CA ASP A 187 -13.72 16.88 35.24
C ASP A 187 -12.87 16.35 36.41
N PRO A 188 -12.71 17.09 37.52
CA PRO A 188 -11.95 16.63 38.68
C PRO A 188 -12.44 15.27 39.21
N GLN A 189 -13.70 14.90 38.91
CA GLN A 189 -14.24 13.59 39.25
C GLN A 189 -13.79 12.48 38.28
N LEU A 190 -13.39 12.78 37.05
CA LEU A 190 -12.86 11.79 36.10
C LEU A 190 -11.41 11.42 36.42
N GLU A 191 -10.58 12.37 36.87
CA GLU A 191 -9.23 12.07 37.42
C GLU A 191 -9.32 11.15 38.65
N SER A 192 -10.33 11.36 39.51
CA SER A 192 -10.60 10.51 40.68
C SER A 192 -11.04 9.09 40.29
N ARG A 193 -11.65 8.92 39.11
CA ARG A 193 -12.08 7.60 38.58
C ARG A 193 -11.00 6.89 37.77
N MET A 194 -9.96 7.59 37.32
CA MET A 194 -8.76 6.97 36.77
C MET A 194 -8.01 6.30 37.92
N SER A 195 -8.33 5.03 38.12
CA SER A 195 -7.66 4.21 39.13
C SER A 195 -6.16 4.31 38.91
N SER A 196 -5.47 4.79 39.94
CA SER A 196 -4.02 4.86 39.96
C SER A 196 -3.45 3.50 39.55
N LEU A 197 -2.57 3.47 38.54
CA LEU A 197 -1.82 2.27 38.16
C LEU A 197 -0.77 1.88 39.22
N ARG A 198 -0.81 2.48 40.42
CA ARG A 198 0.02 2.09 41.56
C ARG A 198 -0.22 0.61 41.86
N GLY A 199 0.81 -0.21 41.61
CA GLY A 199 0.80 -1.65 41.86
C GLY A 199 0.53 -2.52 40.64
N VAL A 200 0.27 -1.94 39.46
CA VAL A 200 0.15 -2.71 38.21
C VAL A 200 1.54 -3.01 37.66
N ARG A 201 1.87 -4.29 37.47
CA ARG A 201 3.08 -4.74 36.78
C ARG A 201 2.71 -5.10 35.34
N ALA A 202 3.09 -4.24 34.39
CA ALA A 202 2.94 -4.52 32.97
C ALA A 202 4.25 -5.11 32.41
N LEU A 203 4.14 -6.16 31.60
CA LEU A 203 5.26 -6.76 30.87
C LEU A 203 5.16 -6.33 29.41
N VAL A 204 6.13 -5.55 28.96
CA VAL A 204 6.29 -5.21 27.54
C VAL A 204 7.28 -6.20 26.94
N VAL A 205 6.85 -6.93 25.91
CA VAL A 205 7.72 -7.82 25.14
C VAL A 205 7.94 -7.16 23.78
N ASP A 206 9.14 -6.65 23.61
CA ASP A 206 9.62 -6.04 22.37
C ASP A 206 10.91 -6.76 21.95
N ASP A 207 11.03 -7.16 20.70
CA ASP A 207 12.15 -7.92 20.14
C ASP A 207 13.33 -7.06 19.69
N ASP A 208 13.18 -5.73 19.73
CA ASP A 208 14.19 -4.74 19.38
C ASP A 208 14.86 -4.15 20.64
N HIS A 209 16.19 -4.20 20.71
CA HIS A 209 16.95 -3.79 21.90
C HIS A 209 16.84 -2.29 22.19
N ASP A 210 16.68 -1.46 21.15
CA ASP A 210 16.66 0.00 21.28
C ASP A 210 15.30 0.52 21.79
N THR A 211 14.22 -0.22 21.54
CA THR A 211 12.87 0.15 21.99
C THR A 211 12.68 -0.09 23.50
N ARG A 212 13.45 -1.03 24.09
CA ARG A 212 13.38 -1.35 25.52
C ARG A 212 13.95 -0.24 26.43
N GLU A 213 14.90 0.57 25.96
CA GLU A 213 15.47 1.65 26.78
C GLU A 213 14.49 2.83 26.96
N ILE A 214 13.69 3.15 25.93
CA ILE A 214 12.78 4.31 25.93
C ILE A 214 11.62 4.11 26.92
N LEU A 215 11.15 2.88 27.10
CA LEU A 215 10.02 2.58 28.00
C LEU A 215 10.39 2.50 29.49
N SER A 216 11.68 2.52 29.83
CA SER A 216 12.14 2.50 31.24
C SER A 216 12.01 3.85 31.96
N VAL A 217 11.69 4.92 31.22
CA VAL A 217 11.62 6.30 31.73
C VAL A 217 10.21 6.69 32.21
N ILE A 218 9.19 5.87 31.92
CA ILE A 218 7.83 6.10 32.41
C ILE A 218 7.70 5.46 33.79
N ARG A 219 7.87 6.28 34.83
CA ARG A 219 7.72 5.89 36.25
C ARG A 219 6.43 6.44 36.84
#